data_AF-A0A5N7CLE1-F1
#
_entry.id   AF-A0A5N7CLE1-F1
#
_cell.length_a   1.000
_cell.length_b   1.000
_cell.length_c   1.000
_cell.angle_alpha   90.00
_cell.angle_beta   90.00
_cell.angle_gamma   90.00
#
_symmetry.space_group_name_H-M   'P 1'
#
loop_
_entity.id
_entity.type
_entity.pdbx_description
1 polymer ?
#
loop_
_entity_poly.entity_id
_entity_poly.type
_entity_poly.pdbx_seq_one_letter_code
_entity_poly.pdbx_strand_id
1 'polypeptide(L)'
;MQDTQLVSNMMYFYSNSARSSNGRQSWILLLPDLITQSRQQTRVAVLATSMLLLAIQSREERIFVESLGYYCQALISLRRQLPLVTDPQNPDFLPLTCVAIVLSFFEALCGTLFNGYYQHVQGAVVLLQIQGPRNCALVPYHSLFYAVRNHAICASLMTGKISPLAGEPWLTIPFSLSKKSSSDLVNDILLAMPRYLSALNADETASETSRLSREDIVQDLMNHLQNLAGIWSQISQHEHPIAESTQPTIPQSVELTQRYTYDNPYHAKVIANYRTAHLLAFSLLSIILPCHDWDVAPFLDDSASILSAAGYLEECDIGCAYFQMVFPLRLVAQHSPCATRRRVAIDMLKRWCGEKPVRGLANSALEAIYRGQCVIPQRLIL
;
A
#
# COMPACT_ATOMS: atom_id res chain seq x y z
N MET A 1 -18.63 22.39 -14.55
CA MET A 1 -17.51 21.61 -15.12
C MET A 1 -18.09 20.34 -15.74
N GLN A 2 -17.69 19.93 -16.94
CA GLN A 2 -18.21 18.68 -17.53
C GLN A 2 -17.63 17.47 -16.79
N ASP A 3 -18.48 16.51 -16.41
CA ASP A 3 -18.10 15.27 -15.69
C ASP A 3 -16.85 14.61 -16.28
N THR A 4 -16.73 14.60 -17.61
CA THR A 4 -15.62 13.99 -18.35
C THR A 4 -14.27 14.56 -17.94
N GLN A 5 -14.14 15.89 -17.81
CA GLN A 5 -12.85 16.53 -17.47
C GLN A 5 -12.41 16.17 -16.05
N LEU A 6 -13.38 16.10 -15.13
CA LEU A 6 -13.14 15.79 -13.73
C LEU A 6 -12.65 14.35 -13.57
N VAL A 7 -13.32 13.41 -14.23
CA VAL A 7 -12.93 11.99 -14.23
C VAL A 7 -11.56 11.81 -14.89
N SER A 8 -11.27 12.51 -15.99
CA SER A 8 -9.95 12.46 -16.64
C SER A 8 -8.81 12.91 -15.72
N ASN A 9 -9.01 13.95 -14.90
CA ASN A 9 -7.99 14.38 -13.93
C ASN A 9 -7.69 13.29 -12.90
N MET A 10 -8.73 12.69 -12.29
CA MET A 10 -8.57 11.59 -11.36
C MET A 10 -7.86 10.38 -12.02
N MET A 11 -8.28 10.02 -13.23
CA MET A 11 -7.68 8.92 -13.97
C MET A 11 -6.19 9.18 -14.24
N TYR A 12 -5.82 10.38 -14.67
CA TYR A 12 -4.42 10.76 -14.89
C TYR A 12 -3.60 10.62 -13.61
N PHE A 13 -4.08 11.21 -12.52
CA PHE A 13 -3.39 11.24 -11.23
C PHE A 13 -3.08 9.85 -10.66
N TYR A 14 -4.00 8.90 -10.82
CA TYR A 14 -3.83 7.53 -10.30
C TYR A 14 -3.30 6.51 -11.32
N SER A 15 -3.38 6.80 -12.63
CA SER A 15 -2.85 5.89 -13.68
C SER A 15 -1.38 6.12 -14.00
N ASN A 16 -0.78 7.23 -13.57
CA ASN A 16 0.58 7.59 -13.98
C ASN A 16 1.64 6.55 -13.54
N SER A 17 1.48 5.90 -12.38
CA SER A 17 2.38 4.78 -11.99
C SER A 17 2.15 3.49 -12.80
N ALA A 18 0.94 3.29 -13.34
CA ALA A 18 0.56 2.07 -14.04
C ALA A 18 0.94 2.12 -15.54
N ARG A 19 1.09 3.32 -16.12
CA ARG A 19 1.52 3.48 -17.52
C ARG A 19 2.97 3.05 -17.75
N SER A 20 3.80 2.95 -16.71
CA SER A 20 5.19 2.51 -16.78
C SER A 20 5.42 1.03 -16.41
N SER A 21 4.38 0.31 -15.96
CA SER A 21 4.53 -1.08 -15.51
C SER A 21 4.35 -2.10 -16.65
N ASN A 22 5.45 -2.69 -17.13
CA ASN A 22 5.51 -3.98 -17.86
C ASN A 22 4.41 -4.26 -18.92
N GLY A 23 3.89 -3.23 -19.61
CA GLY A 23 2.83 -3.38 -20.61
C GLY A 23 1.46 -3.84 -20.09
N ARG A 24 1.22 -3.82 -18.76
CA ARG A 24 -0.08 -4.22 -18.17
C ARG A 24 -1.03 -3.01 -18.11
N GLN A 25 -2.27 -3.19 -18.56
CA GLN A 25 -3.27 -2.11 -18.54
C GLN A 25 -3.78 -1.82 -17.11
N SER A 26 -3.83 -0.53 -16.75
CA SER A 26 -4.40 -0.07 -15.48
C SER A 26 -5.90 -0.35 -15.40
N TRP A 27 -6.38 -0.86 -14.26
CA TRP A 27 -7.81 -1.06 -14.00
C TRP A 27 -8.62 0.25 -14.10
N ILE A 28 -7.97 1.39 -13.88
CA ILE A 28 -8.59 2.73 -13.97
C ILE A 28 -9.10 2.99 -15.39
N LEU A 29 -8.49 2.38 -16.40
CA LEU A 29 -8.94 2.48 -17.80
C LEU A 29 -10.28 1.80 -18.03
N LEU A 30 -10.76 0.95 -17.10
CA LEU A 30 -12.10 0.36 -17.14
C LEU A 30 -13.18 1.36 -16.71
N LEU A 31 -12.82 2.45 -16.01
CA LEU A 31 -13.80 3.36 -15.41
C LEU A 31 -14.72 4.04 -16.44
N PRO A 32 -14.25 4.56 -17.59
CA PRO A 32 -15.15 5.19 -18.56
C PRO A 32 -16.24 4.24 -19.09
N ASP A 33 -15.84 3.01 -19.42
CA ASP A 33 -16.77 1.98 -19.90
C ASP A 33 -17.73 1.60 -18.79
N LEU A 34 -17.24 1.41 -17.56
CA LEU A 34 -18.09 1.11 -16.41
C LEU A 34 -19.04 2.26 -16.09
N ILE A 35 -18.64 3.53 -16.20
CA ILE A 35 -19.53 4.68 -16.00
C ILE A 35 -20.65 4.69 -17.05
N THR A 36 -20.34 4.29 -18.29
CA THR A 36 -21.29 4.27 -19.40
C THR A 36 -22.23 3.05 -19.33
N GLN A 37 -21.71 1.89 -18.94
CA GLN A 37 -22.42 0.61 -18.94
C GLN A 37 -23.15 0.31 -17.62
N SER A 38 -22.58 0.74 -16.49
CA SER A 38 -23.10 0.41 -15.17
C SER A 38 -24.10 1.44 -14.65
N ARG A 39 -24.95 0.99 -13.72
CA ARG A 39 -25.93 1.81 -13.01
C ARG A 39 -25.28 3.06 -12.38
N GLN A 40 -26.10 4.08 -12.07
CA GLN A 40 -25.76 5.36 -11.42
C GLN A 40 -24.66 5.30 -10.33
N GLN A 41 -24.49 4.17 -9.63
CA GLN A 41 -23.53 3.92 -8.57
C GLN A 41 -22.05 4.14 -8.91
N THR A 42 -21.56 3.60 -10.04
CA THR A 42 -20.14 3.75 -10.41
C THR A 42 -19.85 5.21 -10.74
N ARG A 43 -20.78 5.85 -11.46
CA ARG A 43 -20.70 7.28 -11.76
C ARG A 43 -20.61 8.12 -10.50
N VAL A 44 -21.51 7.93 -9.53
CA VAL A 44 -21.49 8.76 -8.30
C VAL A 44 -20.24 8.53 -7.45
N ALA A 45 -19.71 7.30 -7.37
CA ALA A 45 -18.48 7.01 -6.62
C ALA A 45 -17.25 7.66 -7.27
N VAL A 46 -17.14 7.54 -8.60
CA VAL A 46 -16.05 8.16 -9.38
C VAL A 46 -16.13 9.68 -9.31
N LEU A 47 -17.33 10.27 -9.44
CA LEU A 47 -17.52 11.71 -9.30
C LEU A 47 -17.15 12.17 -7.89
N ALA A 48 -17.60 11.50 -6.82
CA ALA A 48 -17.23 11.85 -5.45
C ALA A 48 -15.71 11.98 -5.28
N THR A 49 -14.97 10.96 -5.73
CA THR A 49 -13.51 10.92 -5.59
C THR A 49 -12.82 11.96 -6.47
N SER A 50 -13.32 12.15 -7.69
CA SER A 50 -12.74 13.13 -8.62
C SER A 50 -12.99 14.56 -8.17
N MET A 51 -14.18 14.85 -7.60
CA MET A 51 -14.53 16.16 -7.02
C MET A 51 -13.70 16.45 -5.78
N LEU A 52 -13.50 15.45 -4.91
CA LEU A 52 -12.65 15.61 -3.74
C LEU A 52 -11.20 15.91 -4.13
N LEU A 53 -10.67 15.20 -5.12
CA LEU A 53 -9.32 15.48 -5.64
C LEU A 53 -9.22 16.91 -6.19
N LEU A 54 -10.20 17.33 -6.98
CA LEU A 54 -10.25 18.71 -7.49
C LEU A 54 -10.32 19.71 -6.34
N ALA A 55 -11.19 19.50 -5.34
CA ALA A 55 -11.34 20.40 -4.21
C ALA A 55 -10.04 20.56 -3.41
N ILE A 56 -9.26 19.48 -3.26
CA ILE A 56 -7.93 19.51 -2.64
C ILE A 56 -6.95 20.32 -3.49
N GLN A 57 -6.93 20.08 -4.81
CA GLN A 57 -6.01 20.76 -5.74
C GLN A 57 -6.32 22.26 -5.90
N SER A 58 -7.60 22.63 -6.00
CA SER A 58 -8.05 24.02 -6.14
C SER A 58 -8.24 24.74 -4.80
N ARG A 59 -8.22 24.02 -3.67
CA ARG A 59 -8.51 24.52 -2.32
C ARG A 59 -9.91 25.14 -2.20
N GLU A 60 -10.89 24.58 -2.91
CA GLU A 60 -12.27 25.06 -2.92
C GLU A 60 -13.20 24.24 -2.00
N GLU A 61 -13.62 24.84 -0.89
CA GLU A 61 -14.48 24.20 0.11
C GLU A 61 -15.88 23.83 -0.42
N ARG A 62 -16.43 24.59 -1.37
CA ARG A 62 -17.74 24.28 -1.97
C ARG A 62 -17.73 22.96 -2.72
N ILE A 63 -16.68 22.72 -3.52
CA ILE A 63 -16.50 21.47 -4.26
C ILE A 63 -16.28 20.31 -3.28
N PHE A 64 -15.59 20.56 -2.16
CA PHE A 64 -15.42 19.59 -1.09
C PHE A 64 -16.78 19.14 -0.51
N VAL A 65 -17.64 20.08 -0.13
CA VAL A 65 -18.98 19.76 0.42
C VAL A 65 -19.84 18.99 -0.59
N GLU A 66 -19.79 19.37 -1.86
CA GLU A 66 -20.49 18.66 -2.92
C GLU A 66 -19.96 17.23 -3.11
N SER A 67 -18.64 17.04 -3.01
CA SER A 67 -18.02 15.70 -3.08
C SER A 67 -18.53 14.74 -2.00
N LEU A 68 -18.80 15.25 -0.78
CA LEU A 68 -19.40 14.48 0.31
C LEU A 68 -20.84 14.04 -0.02
N GLY A 69 -21.61 14.90 -0.71
CA GLY A 69 -22.94 14.55 -1.20
C GLY A 69 -22.93 13.36 -2.15
N TYR A 70 -22.02 13.35 -3.12
CA TYR A 70 -21.83 12.21 -4.02
C TYR A 70 -21.31 10.97 -3.30
N TYR A 71 -20.41 11.14 -2.32
CA TYR A 71 -19.90 10.04 -1.50
C TYR A 71 -21.03 9.34 -0.73
N CYS A 72 -21.90 10.12 -0.07
CA CYS A 72 -23.08 9.59 0.61
C CYS A 72 -24.02 8.84 -0.34
N GLN A 73 -24.26 9.36 -1.54
CA GLN A 73 -25.08 8.68 -2.55
C GLN A 73 -24.45 7.34 -2.98
N ALA A 74 -23.14 7.30 -3.18
CA ALA A 74 -22.42 6.09 -3.51
C ALA A 74 -22.54 5.03 -2.41
N LEU A 75 -22.39 5.42 -1.14
CA LEU A 75 -22.57 4.52 0.01
C LEU A 75 -23.99 3.95 0.10
N ILE A 76 -25.02 4.80 -0.08
CA ILE A 76 -26.43 4.37 -0.08
C ILE A 76 -26.67 3.37 -1.21
N SER A 77 -26.14 3.64 -2.40
CA SER A 77 -26.29 2.74 -3.55
C SER A 77 -25.59 1.40 -3.31
N LEU A 78 -24.33 1.43 -2.85
CA LEU A 78 -23.56 0.23 -2.53
C LEU A 78 -24.31 -0.64 -1.51
N ARG A 79 -24.78 -0.04 -0.40
CA ARG A 79 -25.53 -0.74 0.64
C ARG A 79 -26.81 -1.40 0.12
N ARG A 80 -27.51 -0.78 -0.82
CA ARG A 80 -28.75 -1.33 -1.41
C ARG A 80 -28.48 -2.49 -2.37
N GLN A 81 -27.34 -2.49 -3.05
CA GLN A 81 -27.03 -3.45 -4.10
C GLN A 81 -26.32 -4.70 -3.58
N LEU A 82 -25.47 -4.57 -2.55
CA LEU A 82 -24.74 -5.72 -1.98
C LEU A 82 -25.65 -6.92 -1.64
N PRO A 83 -26.85 -6.76 -1.04
CA PRO A 83 -27.72 -7.90 -0.76
C PRO A 83 -28.34 -8.57 -2.00
N LEU A 84 -28.38 -7.86 -3.13
CA LEU A 84 -28.99 -8.34 -4.38
C LEU A 84 -28.00 -9.15 -5.24
N VAL A 85 -26.71 -9.06 -4.92
CA VAL A 85 -25.62 -9.64 -5.70
C VAL A 85 -25.10 -10.87 -4.97
N THR A 86 -25.81 -11.99 -5.15
CA THR A 86 -25.55 -13.27 -4.48
C THR A 86 -24.93 -14.33 -5.39
N ASP A 87 -25.16 -14.23 -6.71
CA ASP A 87 -24.59 -15.13 -7.71
C ASP A 87 -23.26 -14.57 -8.24
N PRO A 88 -22.11 -15.27 -8.05
CA PRO A 88 -20.82 -14.86 -8.59
C PRO A 88 -20.81 -14.54 -10.10
N GLN A 89 -21.76 -15.04 -10.89
CA GLN A 89 -21.88 -14.72 -12.31
C GLN A 89 -22.64 -13.41 -12.59
N ASN A 90 -23.12 -12.72 -11.55
CA ASN A 90 -23.84 -11.46 -11.70
C ASN A 90 -22.91 -10.37 -12.29
N PRO A 91 -23.30 -9.73 -13.41
CA PRO A 91 -22.48 -8.71 -14.08
C PRO A 91 -22.21 -7.47 -13.22
N ASP A 92 -23.00 -7.24 -12.15
CA ASP A 92 -22.82 -6.11 -11.23
C ASP A 92 -21.61 -6.28 -10.29
N PHE A 93 -21.02 -7.47 -10.17
CA PHE A 93 -19.88 -7.71 -9.26
C PHE A 93 -18.64 -6.87 -9.58
N LEU A 94 -18.27 -6.78 -10.85
CA LEU A 94 -17.14 -5.98 -11.28
C LEU A 94 -17.36 -4.47 -10.98
N PRO A 95 -18.47 -3.83 -11.38
CA PRO A 95 -18.81 -2.48 -10.97
C PRO A 95 -18.79 -2.25 -9.45
N LEU A 96 -19.35 -3.18 -8.66
CA LEU A 96 -19.38 -3.03 -7.19
C LEU A 96 -17.98 -3.10 -6.58
N THR A 97 -17.12 -3.97 -7.10
CA THR A 97 -15.71 -4.07 -6.66
C THR A 97 -14.95 -2.79 -7.03
N CYS A 98 -15.20 -2.23 -8.22
CA CYS A 98 -14.68 -0.94 -8.63
C CYS A 98 -15.17 0.21 -7.74
N VAL A 99 -16.46 0.24 -7.38
CA VAL A 99 -17.01 1.23 -6.45
C VAL A 99 -16.32 1.13 -5.10
N ALA A 100 -16.18 -0.06 -4.53
CA ALA A 100 -15.51 -0.26 -3.24
C ALA A 100 -14.06 0.28 -3.26
N ILE A 101 -13.27 -0.03 -4.28
CA ILE A 101 -11.89 0.46 -4.35
C ILE A 101 -11.83 1.98 -4.58
N VAL A 102 -12.73 2.56 -5.39
CA VAL A 102 -12.81 4.02 -5.60
C VAL A 102 -13.20 4.75 -4.31
N LEU A 103 -14.14 4.21 -3.53
CA LEU A 103 -14.50 4.78 -2.22
C LEU A 103 -13.35 4.68 -1.21
N SER A 104 -12.48 3.69 -1.33
CA SER A 104 -11.23 3.67 -0.55
C SER A 104 -10.36 4.88 -0.89
N PHE A 105 -10.30 5.32 -2.15
CA PHE A 105 -9.49 6.49 -2.52
C PHE A 105 -10.07 7.74 -1.88
N PHE A 106 -11.39 7.91 -1.90
CA PHE A 106 -12.06 8.99 -1.19
C PHE A 106 -11.66 9.07 0.29
N GLU A 107 -11.68 7.93 0.99
CA GLU A 107 -11.26 7.87 2.40
C GLU A 107 -9.76 8.09 2.60
N ALA A 108 -8.91 7.67 1.66
CA ALA A 108 -7.49 7.96 1.73
C ALA A 108 -7.21 9.47 1.57
N LEU A 109 -8.00 10.16 0.75
CA LEU A 109 -7.91 11.60 0.51
C LEU A 109 -8.33 12.42 1.74
N CYS A 110 -9.51 12.16 2.30
CA CYS A 110 -10.08 13.01 3.35
C CYS A 110 -10.09 12.36 4.74
N GLY A 111 -10.27 11.04 4.84
CA GLY A 111 -10.46 10.31 6.09
C GLY A 111 -11.73 10.74 6.83
N THR A 112 -12.90 10.48 6.24
CA THR A 112 -14.18 10.87 6.87
C THR A 112 -14.53 10.01 8.08
N LEU A 113 -14.03 8.78 8.11
CA LEU A 113 -14.22 7.83 9.20
C LEU A 113 -12.90 7.22 9.63
N PHE A 114 -12.77 6.95 10.92
CA PHE A 114 -11.69 6.12 11.44
C PHE A 114 -11.73 4.75 10.76
N ASN A 115 -10.60 4.35 10.16
CA ASN A 115 -10.46 3.13 9.37
C ASN A 115 -11.32 3.04 8.08
N GLY A 116 -11.95 4.12 7.62
CA GLY A 116 -12.82 4.11 6.43
C GLY A 116 -12.12 3.54 5.19
N TYR A 117 -10.87 3.94 4.95
CA TYR A 117 -10.04 3.39 3.87
C TYR A 117 -9.92 1.87 3.99
N TYR A 118 -9.55 1.35 5.17
CA TYR A 118 -9.35 -0.08 5.38
C TYR A 118 -10.65 -0.88 5.23
N GLN A 119 -11.79 -0.32 5.66
CA GLN A 119 -13.11 -0.95 5.52
C GLN A 119 -13.50 -1.12 4.05
N HIS A 120 -13.27 -0.11 3.22
CA HIS A 120 -13.53 -0.20 1.77
C HIS A 120 -12.61 -1.19 1.07
N VAL A 121 -11.32 -1.18 1.42
CA VAL A 121 -10.36 -2.17 0.89
C VAL A 121 -10.77 -3.59 1.29
N GLN A 122 -11.17 -3.82 2.55
CA GLN A 122 -11.65 -5.11 3.01
C GLN A 122 -12.93 -5.53 2.28
N GLY A 123 -13.86 -4.60 2.05
CA GLY A 123 -15.05 -4.85 1.24
C GLY A 123 -14.71 -5.29 -0.19
N ALA A 124 -13.75 -4.62 -0.84
CA ALA A 124 -13.28 -5.01 -2.16
C ALA A 124 -12.62 -6.40 -2.17
N VAL A 125 -11.86 -6.75 -1.13
CA VAL A 125 -11.30 -8.11 -0.97
C VAL A 125 -12.41 -9.15 -0.86
N VAL A 126 -13.45 -8.91 -0.05
CA VAL A 126 -14.59 -9.83 0.08
C VAL A 126 -15.30 -10.02 -1.26
N LEU A 127 -15.51 -8.94 -2.03
CA LEU A 127 -16.11 -9.04 -3.37
C LEU A 127 -15.25 -9.88 -4.33
N LEU A 128 -13.92 -9.76 -4.28
CA LEU A 128 -13.04 -10.66 -5.02
C LEU A 128 -13.13 -12.10 -4.53
N GLN A 129 -13.24 -12.33 -3.22
CA GLN A 129 -13.40 -13.69 -2.70
C GLN A 129 -14.64 -14.40 -3.24
N ILE A 130 -15.75 -13.66 -3.39
CA ILE A 130 -16.98 -14.21 -3.99
C ILE A 130 -16.76 -14.56 -5.47
N GLN A 131 -16.01 -13.74 -6.21
CA GLN A 131 -15.60 -14.05 -7.60
C GLN A 131 -14.66 -15.26 -7.70
N GLY A 132 -13.87 -15.49 -6.66
CA GLY A 132 -12.89 -16.56 -6.60
C GLY A 132 -11.62 -16.27 -7.41
N PRO A 133 -10.52 -16.97 -7.09
CA PRO A 133 -9.21 -16.68 -7.64
C PRO A 133 -9.08 -17.02 -9.14
N ARG A 134 -9.89 -17.95 -9.65
CA ARG A 134 -9.90 -18.33 -11.09
C ARG A 134 -10.38 -17.19 -11.98
N ASN A 135 -11.47 -16.51 -11.61
CA ASN A 135 -11.97 -15.36 -12.37
C ASN A 135 -10.94 -14.22 -12.39
N CYS A 136 -10.15 -14.07 -11.32
CA CYS A 136 -9.09 -13.08 -11.22
C CYS A 136 -7.86 -13.37 -12.11
N ALA A 137 -7.80 -14.51 -12.82
CA ALA A 137 -6.80 -14.74 -13.85
C ALA A 137 -7.16 -14.08 -15.20
N LEU A 138 -8.44 -13.73 -15.40
CA LEU A 138 -8.98 -13.25 -16.66
C LEU A 138 -9.22 -11.73 -16.63
N VAL A 139 -9.06 -11.06 -17.77
CA VAL A 139 -9.48 -9.66 -17.95
C VAL A 139 -11.02 -9.61 -17.96
N PRO A 140 -11.66 -8.59 -17.34
CA PRO A 140 -11.08 -7.42 -16.67
C PRO A 140 -10.73 -7.62 -15.19
N TYR A 141 -11.12 -8.74 -14.57
CA TYR A 141 -10.91 -9.00 -13.14
C TYR A 141 -9.43 -9.03 -12.73
N HIS A 142 -8.53 -9.48 -13.62
CA HIS A 142 -7.09 -9.53 -13.32
C HIS A 142 -6.51 -8.14 -12.99
N SER A 143 -6.88 -7.11 -13.77
CA SER A 143 -6.41 -5.73 -13.51
C SER A 143 -6.95 -5.20 -12.18
N LEU A 144 -8.23 -5.49 -11.87
CA LEU A 144 -8.84 -5.07 -10.61
C LEU A 144 -8.27 -5.82 -9.41
N PHE A 145 -8.01 -7.12 -9.56
CA PHE A 145 -7.32 -7.95 -8.57
C PHE A 145 -5.98 -7.33 -8.17
N TYR A 146 -5.15 -6.92 -9.14
CA TYR A 146 -3.89 -6.23 -8.81
C TYR A 146 -4.09 -4.97 -7.98
N ALA A 147 -5.08 -4.15 -8.34
CA ALA A 147 -5.36 -2.92 -7.61
C ALA A 147 -5.72 -3.24 -6.15
N VAL A 148 -6.77 -4.06 -5.97
CA VAL A 148 -7.25 -4.46 -4.64
C VAL A 148 -6.14 -5.13 -3.84
N ARG A 149 -5.33 -5.99 -4.47
CA ARG A 149 -4.19 -6.66 -3.84
C ARG A 149 -3.16 -5.69 -3.28
N ASN A 150 -2.77 -4.66 -4.03
CA ASN A 150 -1.82 -3.64 -3.54
C ASN A 150 -2.40 -2.83 -2.38
N HIS A 151 -3.68 -2.48 -2.44
CA HIS A 151 -4.36 -1.80 -1.34
C HIS A 151 -4.51 -2.69 -0.10
N ALA A 152 -4.79 -3.99 -0.32
CA ALA A 152 -4.92 -4.99 0.74
C ALA A 152 -3.59 -5.21 1.48
N ILE A 153 -2.45 -5.14 0.80
CA ILE A 153 -1.12 -5.16 1.44
C ILE A 153 -1.01 -4.02 2.44
N CYS A 154 -1.22 -2.77 1.99
CA CYS A 154 -1.15 -1.60 2.86
C CYS A 154 -2.13 -1.71 4.04
N ALA A 155 -3.38 -2.10 3.78
CA ALA A 155 -4.39 -2.27 4.83
C ALA A 155 -4.00 -3.36 5.85
N SER A 156 -3.49 -4.49 5.39
CA SER A 156 -3.11 -5.63 6.24
C SER A 156 -1.91 -5.30 7.11
N LEU A 157 -0.90 -4.65 6.53
CA LEU A 157 0.30 -4.21 7.25
C LEU A 157 0.00 -3.10 8.27
N MET A 158 -0.86 -2.14 7.92
CA MET A 158 -1.24 -1.05 8.83
C MET A 158 -2.07 -1.53 10.02
N THR A 159 -2.91 -2.55 9.82
CA THR A 159 -3.84 -3.07 10.84
C THR A 159 -3.36 -4.33 11.54
N GLY A 160 -2.29 -4.97 11.06
CA GLY A 160 -1.81 -6.27 11.54
C GLY A 160 -2.73 -7.44 11.20
N LYS A 161 -3.81 -7.22 10.43
CA LYS A 161 -4.76 -8.28 10.05
C LYS A 161 -4.27 -9.04 8.83
N ILE A 162 -4.39 -10.37 8.86
CA ILE A 162 -4.02 -11.23 7.74
C ILE A 162 -5.05 -11.07 6.61
N SER A 163 -4.59 -10.75 5.40
CA SER A 163 -5.46 -10.71 4.23
C SER A 163 -5.84 -12.12 3.77
N PRO A 164 -7.10 -12.38 3.38
CA PRO A 164 -7.45 -13.60 2.66
C PRO A 164 -6.65 -13.81 1.37
N LEU A 165 -6.15 -12.72 0.76
CA LEU A 165 -5.33 -12.77 -0.45
C LEU A 165 -3.92 -13.30 -0.21
N ALA A 166 -3.51 -13.52 1.05
CA ALA A 166 -2.25 -14.17 1.39
C ALA A 166 -2.31 -15.70 1.28
N GLY A 167 -3.50 -16.29 1.09
CA GLY A 167 -3.65 -17.74 0.92
C GLY A 167 -3.11 -18.25 -0.42
N GLU A 168 -2.60 -19.47 -0.45
CA GLU A 168 -1.97 -20.08 -1.64
C GLU A 168 -2.79 -19.92 -2.93
N PRO A 169 -4.13 -20.16 -2.94
CA PRO A 169 -4.91 -20.03 -4.18
C PRO A 169 -4.89 -18.62 -4.77
N TRP A 170 -4.74 -17.58 -3.94
CA TRP A 170 -4.66 -16.18 -4.37
C TRP A 170 -3.26 -15.77 -4.83
N LEU A 171 -2.24 -16.48 -4.35
CA LEU A 171 -0.86 -16.28 -4.79
C LEU A 171 -0.59 -17.01 -6.11
N THR A 172 -1.27 -18.11 -6.42
CA THR A 172 -0.95 -18.92 -7.61
C THR A 172 -1.96 -18.75 -8.74
N ILE A 173 -3.25 -18.98 -8.49
CA ILE A 173 -4.27 -19.10 -9.54
C ILE A 173 -4.47 -17.81 -10.36
N PRO A 174 -4.54 -16.60 -9.77
CA PRO A 174 -4.68 -15.36 -10.56
C PRO A 174 -3.50 -15.14 -11.53
N PHE A 175 -2.34 -15.76 -11.28
CA PHE A 175 -1.14 -15.67 -12.10
C PHE A 175 -0.96 -16.88 -13.03
N SER A 176 -1.97 -17.76 -13.15
CA SER A 176 -1.89 -18.95 -14.01
C SER A 176 -1.73 -18.63 -15.51
N LEU A 177 -2.17 -17.44 -15.94
CA LEU A 177 -2.08 -16.98 -17.32
C LEU A 177 -1.00 -15.91 -17.54
N SER A 178 -0.29 -15.48 -16.48
CA SER A 178 0.71 -14.42 -16.57
C SER A 178 1.90 -14.68 -15.64
N LYS A 179 3.12 -14.51 -16.16
CA LYS A 179 4.33 -14.67 -15.34
C LYS A 179 4.39 -13.57 -14.27
N LYS A 180 4.63 -13.95 -13.01
CA LYS A 180 4.93 -13.02 -11.92
C LYS A 180 6.18 -12.19 -12.21
N SER A 181 6.06 -10.88 -12.02
CA SER A 181 7.18 -9.96 -12.00
C SER A 181 7.87 -9.94 -10.64
N SER A 182 9.06 -9.33 -10.55
CA SER A 182 9.73 -9.08 -9.26
C SER A 182 8.82 -8.35 -8.26
N SER A 183 8.03 -7.37 -8.73
CA SER A 183 7.05 -6.68 -7.89
C SER A 183 5.96 -7.62 -7.36
N ASP A 184 5.54 -8.61 -8.14
CA ASP A 184 4.48 -9.54 -7.74
C ASP A 184 4.95 -10.49 -6.63
N LEU A 185 6.23 -10.90 -6.70
CA LEU A 185 6.90 -11.74 -5.72
C LEU A 185 7.14 -10.98 -4.40
N VAL A 186 7.61 -9.73 -4.46
CA VAL A 186 7.73 -8.88 -3.26
C VAL A 186 6.36 -8.69 -2.60
N ASN A 187 5.32 -8.48 -3.40
CA ASN A 187 3.96 -8.36 -2.89
C ASN A 187 3.44 -9.66 -2.26
N ASP A 188 3.87 -10.85 -2.71
CA ASP A 188 3.54 -12.12 -2.05
C ASP A 188 4.13 -12.14 -0.63
N ILE A 189 5.40 -11.73 -0.50
CA ILE A 189 6.12 -11.68 0.78
C ILE A 189 5.47 -10.67 1.73
N LEU A 190 5.16 -9.46 1.26
CA LEU A 190 4.48 -8.43 2.06
C LEU A 190 3.08 -8.87 2.54
N LEU A 191 2.33 -9.63 1.73
CA LEU A 191 1.04 -10.20 2.15
C LEU A 191 1.18 -11.23 3.27
N ALA A 192 2.31 -11.95 3.32
CA ALA A 192 2.57 -12.96 4.35
C ALA A 192 2.99 -12.34 5.70
N MET A 193 3.63 -11.16 5.70
CA MET A 193 4.19 -10.54 6.91
C MET A 193 3.20 -10.40 8.10
N PRO A 194 1.93 -10.00 7.92
CA PRO A 194 0.95 -9.93 9.01
C PRO A 194 0.77 -11.25 9.78
N ARG A 195 0.97 -12.40 9.14
CA ARG A 195 0.87 -13.72 9.81
C ARG A 195 1.92 -13.85 10.92
N TYR A 196 3.16 -13.47 10.63
CA TYR A 196 4.26 -13.53 11.60
C TYR A 196 4.09 -12.47 12.68
N LEU A 197 3.68 -11.25 12.30
CA LEU A 197 3.36 -10.18 13.25
C LEU A 197 2.25 -10.59 14.24
N SER A 198 1.20 -11.25 13.75
CA SER A 198 0.12 -11.76 14.60
C SER A 198 0.58 -12.89 15.50
N ALA A 199 1.44 -13.80 15.00
CA ALA A 199 1.96 -14.91 15.78
C ALA A 199 2.83 -14.43 16.96
N LEU A 200 3.65 -13.39 16.76
CA LEU A 200 4.48 -12.80 17.82
C LEU A 200 3.71 -11.95 18.83
N ASN A 201 2.51 -11.47 18.46
CA ASN A 201 1.64 -10.69 19.34
C ASN A 201 0.66 -11.54 20.17
N ALA A 202 0.47 -12.82 19.82
CA ALA A 202 -0.45 -13.68 20.53
C ALA A 202 0.11 -14.02 21.93
N ASP A 203 -0.55 -13.54 23.00
CA ASP A 203 -0.24 -13.95 24.38
C ASP A 203 -0.29 -15.48 24.50
N GLU A 204 0.60 -16.08 25.30
CA GLU A 204 0.78 -17.54 25.45
C GLU A 204 -0.51 -18.34 25.80
N THR A 205 -1.61 -17.67 26.16
CA THR A 205 -2.86 -18.25 26.65
C THR A 205 -3.88 -18.69 25.59
N ALA A 206 -3.68 -18.41 24.30
CA ALA A 206 -4.59 -18.87 23.22
C ALA A 206 -4.27 -20.31 22.76
N SER A 207 -5.31 -21.08 22.42
CA SER A 207 -5.26 -22.52 22.04
C SER A 207 -4.08 -22.91 21.13
N GLU A 208 -3.36 -23.98 21.50
CA GLU A 208 -2.13 -24.50 20.88
C GLU A 208 -2.32 -25.04 19.44
N THR A 209 -3.53 -25.39 19.03
CA THR A 209 -3.77 -26.25 17.85
C THR A 209 -3.57 -25.58 16.48
N SER A 210 -3.22 -24.29 16.43
CA SER A 210 -3.02 -23.53 15.18
C SER A 210 -1.85 -22.54 15.22
N ARG A 211 -1.01 -22.60 16.27
CA ARG A 211 0.13 -21.71 16.42
C ARG A 211 1.28 -22.18 15.53
N LEU A 212 1.83 -21.23 14.78
CA LEU A 212 3.12 -21.42 14.13
C LEU A 212 4.18 -21.67 15.20
N SER A 213 4.98 -22.73 15.07
CA SER A 213 6.12 -22.91 15.94
C SER A 213 7.15 -21.80 15.68
N ARG A 214 7.99 -21.52 16.69
CA ARG A 214 9.02 -20.50 16.56
C ARG A 214 10.01 -20.87 15.45
N GLU A 215 10.34 -22.15 15.37
CA GLU A 215 11.21 -22.74 14.34
C GLU A 215 10.62 -22.56 12.94
N ASP A 216 9.31 -22.80 12.75
CA ASP A 216 8.65 -22.58 11.47
C ASP A 216 8.70 -21.10 11.06
N ILE A 217 8.49 -20.17 12.00
CA ILE A 217 8.57 -18.73 11.71
C ILE A 217 9.97 -18.34 11.28
N VAL A 218 11.00 -18.82 11.99
CA VAL A 218 12.41 -18.57 11.63
C VAL A 218 12.70 -19.09 10.23
N GLN A 219 12.35 -20.34 9.95
CA GLN A 219 12.61 -20.97 8.66
C GLN A 219 11.90 -20.22 7.52
N ASP A 220 10.64 -19.86 7.72
CA ASP A 220 9.85 -19.07 6.76
C ASP A 220 10.49 -17.70 6.49
N LEU A 221 10.85 -16.96 7.54
CA LEU A 221 11.45 -15.63 7.40
C LEU A 221 12.83 -15.70 6.71
N MET A 222 13.64 -16.71 7.03
CA MET A 222 14.90 -16.95 6.33
C MET A 222 14.69 -17.27 4.85
N ASN A 223 13.68 -18.09 4.51
CA ASN A 223 13.31 -18.37 3.12
C ASN A 223 12.86 -17.09 2.39
N HIS A 224 12.09 -16.22 3.06
CA HIS A 224 11.70 -14.92 2.50
C HIS A 224 12.91 -14.01 2.25
N LEU A 225 13.87 -13.96 3.17
CA LEU A 225 15.12 -13.18 2.98
C LEU A 225 15.96 -13.72 1.81
N GLN A 226 16.05 -15.04 1.64
CA GLN A 226 16.72 -15.66 0.50
C GLN A 226 16.02 -15.33 -0.82
N ASN A 227 14.68 -15.41 -0.85
CA ASN A 227 13.88 -15.04 -2.02
C ASN A 227 14.06 -13.55 -2.36
N LEU A 228 14.09 -12.69 -1.35
CA LEU A 228 14.39 -11.26 -1.51
C LEU A 228 15.78 -11.06 -2.11
N ALA A 229 16.83 -11.71 -1.62
CA ALA A 229 18.16 -11.61 -2.22
C ALA A 229 18.17 -11.99 -3.72
N GLY A 230 17.41 -13.03 -4.10
CA GLY A 230 17.21 -13.40 -5.51
C GLY A 230 16.48 -12.34 -6.33
N ILE A 231 15.46 -11.70 -5.76
CA ILE A 231 14.73 -10.58 -6.40
C ILE A 231 15.64 -9.35 -6.52
N TRP A 232 16.44 -9.05 -5.49
CA TRP A 232 17.36 -7.90 -5.46
C TRP A 232 18.32 -7.92 -6.65
N SER A 233 18.83 -9.10 -7.00
CA SER A 233 19.71 -9.28 -8.16
C SER A 233 19.10 -8.80 -9.48
N GLN A 234 17.76 -8.75 -9.58
CA GLN A 234 17.01 -8.33 -10.77
C GLN A 234 16.64 -6.85 -10.77
N ILE A 235 16.53 -6.22 -9.60
CA ILE A 235 15.99 -4.86 -9.47
C ILE A 235 17.03 -3.81 -9.02
N SER A 236 18.17 -4.24 -8.47
CA SER A 236 19.19 -3.36 -7.88
C SER A 236 19.77 -2.35 -8.86
N GLN A 237 19.87 -2.72 -10.15
CA GLN A 237 20.34 -1.83 -11.22
C GLN A 237 19.49 -0.57 -11.41
N HIS A 238 18.28 -0.53 -10.85
CA HIS A 238 17.35 0.60 -10.96
C HIS A 238 17.41 1.56 -9.77
N GLU A 239 18.30 1.30 -8.80
CA GLU A 239 18.62 2.17 -7.66
C GLU A 239 20.04 2.72 -7.81
N HIS A 240 20.18 4.04 -7.87
CA HIS A 240 21.47 4.69 -8.11
C HIS A 240 21.88 5.55 -6.92
N PRO A 241 23.04 5.28 -6.29
CA PRO A 241 23.61 6.15 -5.26
C PRO A 241 23.83 7.58 -5.77
N ILE A 242 23.33 8.58 -5.04
CA ILE A 242 23.64 9.99 -5.29
C ILE A 242 24.92 10.33 -4.51
N ALA A 243 25.98 10.73 -5.22
CA ALA A 243 27.21 11.21 -4.59
C ALA A 243 26.94 12.55 -3.86
N GLU A 244 27.36 12.66 -2.60
CA GLU A 244 27.28 13.93 -1.86
C GLU A 244 28.21 14.95 -2.53
N SER A 245 27.67 16.11 -2.94
CA SER A 245 28.49 17.20 -3.47
C SER A 245 29.42 17.70 -2.37
N THR A 246 30.73 17.65 -2.60
CA THR A 246 31.77 18.18 -1.74
C THR A 246 31.69 19.71 -1.69
N GLN A 247 30.83 20.26 -0.82
CA GLN A 247 30.98 21.64 -0.36
C GLN A 247 31.34 21.63 1.14
N PRO A 248 32.51 22.17 1.52
CA PRO A 248 33.00 22.09 2.89
C PRO A 248 32.49 23.27 3.71
N THR A 249 31.32 23.14 4.33
CA THR A 249 31.02 23.95 5.54
C THR A 249 29.93 23.30 6.38
N ILE A 250 30.33 22.63 7.47
CA ILE A 250 29.72 22.58 8.82
C ILE A 250 30.38 21.42 9.59
N PRO A 251 30.75 21.58 10.87
CA PRO A 251 31.44 20.54 11.63
C PRO A 251 30.53 19.35 11.98
N GLN A 252 30.94 18.16 11.55
CA GLN A 252 30.68 16.82 12.13
C GLN A 252 29.41 16.65 13.00
N SER A 253 28.26 16.46 12.34
CA SER A 253 27.13 15.66 12.87
C SER A 253 26.27 15.07 11.73
N VAL A 254 26.91 14.55 10.68
CA VAL A 254 26.23 13.98 9.51
C VAL A 254 26.71 12.54 9.32
N GLU A 255 26.25 11.65 10.19
CA GLU A 255 26.36 10.22 9.90
C GLU A 255 25.28 9.83 8.88
N LEU A 256 25.73 9.72 7.63
CA LEU A 256 25.28 8.77 6.62
C LEU A 256 23.90 9.06 5.99
N THR A 257 23.83 10.13 5.20
CA THR A 257 22.76 10.45 4.25
C THR A 257 23.00 9.81 2.89
N GLN A 258 23.22 8.49 2.84
CA GLN A 258 23.15 7.77 1.57
C GLN A 258 21.77 8.06 0.95
N ARG A 259 21.77 8.65 -0.25
CA ARG A 259 20.57 8.97 -1.01
C ARG A 259 20.58 8.20 -2.32
N TYR A 260 19.39 7.96 -2.81
CA TYR A 260 19.19 7.18 -4.03
C TYR A 260 18.31 7.94 -5.02
N THR A 261 18.58 7.74 -6.30
CA THR A 261 17.67 8.07 -7.40
C THR A 261 17.25 6.80 -8.13
N TYR A 262 16.24 6.91 -8.98
CA TYR A 262 15.59 5.78 -9.64
C TYR A 262 15.33 6.09 -11.11
N ASP A 263 15.38 5.05 -11.93
CA ASP A 263 15.13 5.20 -13.38
C ASP A 263 13.73 5.75 -13.68
N ASN A 264 12.74 5.35 -12.88
CA ASN A 264 11.36 5.79 -13.03
C ASN A 264 10.54 5.53 -11.75
N PRO A 265 9.33 6.10 -11.65
CA PRO A 265 8.46 5.91 -10.48
C PRO A 265 8.04 4.48 -10.19
N TYR A 266 7.92 3.63 -11.22
CA TYR A 266 7.59 2.22 -11.01
C TYR A 266 8.73 1.51 -10.29
N HIS A 267 9.99 1.69 -10.70
CA HIS A 267 11.14 1.11 -10.02
C HIS A 267 11.31 1.65 -8.60
N ALA A 268 11.18 2.96 -8.38
CA ALA A 268 11.22 3.54 -7.03
C ALA A 268 10.22 2.85 -6.09
N LYS A 269 9.00 2.60 -6.55
CA LYS A 269 7.95 1.90 -5.78
C LYS A 269 8.28 0.42 -5.54
N VAL A 270 8.77 -0.30 -6.55
CA VAL A 270 9.14 -1.72 -6.41
C VAL A 270 10.28 -1.88 -5.42
N ILE A 271 11.29 -1.02 -5.50
CA ILE A 271 12.43 -0.99 -4.57
C ILE A 271 11.95 -0.64 -3.16
N ALA A 272 11.12 0.39 -2.98
CA ALA A 272 10.56 0.71 -1.67
C ALA A 272 9.79 -0.46 -1.03
N ASN A 273 8.98 -1.18 -1.81
CA ASN A 273 8.26 -2.37 -1.34
C ASN A 273 9.24 -3.51 -1.00
N TYR A 274 10.29 -3.69 -1.81
CA TYR A 274 11.35 -4.66 -1.53
C TYR A 274 12.04 -4.37 -0.19
N ARG A 275 12.50 -3.14 -0.01
CA ARG A 275 13.17 -2.68 1.22
C ARG A 275 12.25 -2.77 2.43
N THR A 276 10.96 -2.51 2.25
CA THR A 276 9.95 -2.69 3.30
C THR A 276 9.81 -4.16 3.70
N ALA A 277 9.77 -5.08 2.74
CA ALA A 277 9.68 -6.52 2.99
C ALA A 277 10.94 -7.04 3.69
N HIS A 278 12.12 -6.60 3.21
CA HIS A 278 13.40 -6.95 3.79
C HIS A 278 13.51 -6.45 5.23
N LEU A 279 13.22 -5.18 5.46
CA LEU A 279 13.23 -4.56 6.79
C LEU A 279 12.27 -5.26 7.76
N LEU A 280 11.05 -5.60 7.33
CA LEU A 280 10.09 -6.35 8.15
C LEU A 280 10.60 -7.74 8.50
N ALA A 281 11.02 -8.52 7.50
CA ALA A 281 11.47 -9.90 7.70
C ALA A 281 12.69 -9.95 8.62
N PHE A 282 13.67 -9.08 8.38
CA PHE A 282 14.87 -8.95 9.19
C PHE A 282 14.56 -8.53 10.63
N SER A 283 13.69 -7.52 10.81
CA SER A 283 13.29 -7.06 12.14
C SER A 283 12.58 -8.17 12.94
N LEU A 284 11.68 -8.92 12.30
CA LEU A 284 10.99 -10.04 12.95
C LEU A 284 11.98 -11.15 13.35
N LEU A 285 12.94 -11.45 12.48
CA LEU A 285 13.97 -12.44 12.76
C LEU A 285 14.88 -11.99 13.92
N SER A 286 15.25 -10.71 13.98
CA SER A 286 16.07 -10.17 15.07
C SER A 286 15.39 -10.24 16.45
N ILE A 287 14.06 -10.18 16.49
CA ILE A 287 13.28 -10.34 17.73
C ILE A 287 13.26 -11.80 18.18
N ILE A 288 13.14 -12.73 17.22
CA ILE A 288 13.01 -14.16 17.50
C ILE A 288 14.37 -14.78 17.88
N LEU A 289 15.42 -14.34 17.18
CA LEU A 289 16.80 -14.77 17.36
C LEU A 289 17.64 -13.60 17.90
N PRO A 290 17.46 -13.17 19.17
CA PRO A 290 18.27 -12.10 19.73
C PRO A 290 19.73 -12.56 19.81
N CYS A 291 20.53 -12.15 18.83
CA CYS A 291 21.98 -12.27 18.82
C CYS A 291 22.55 -10.87 19.06
N HIS A 292 23.62 -10.74 19.83
CA HIS A 292 24.24 -9.44 20.08
C HIS A 292 24.90 -8.82 18.83
N ASP A 293 25.02 -9.57 17.72
CA ASP A 293 25.81 -9.19 16.54
C ASP A 293 24.99 -9.01 15.25
N TRP A 294 23.68 -8.73 15.32
CA TRP A 294 22.94 -8.36 14.10
C TRP A 294 23.52 -7.07 13.51
N ASP A 295 24.06 -7.16 12.29
CA ASP A 295 24.52 -5.99 11.55
C ASP A 295 23.34 -5.04 11.33
N VAL A 296 23.50 -3.78 11.76
CA VAL A 296 22.51 -2.71 11.58
C VAL A 296 22.63 -2.04 10.21
N ALA A 297 23.68 -2.33 9.43
CA ALA A 297 23.88 -1.77 8.11
C ALA A 297 22.70 -2.02 7.16
N PRO A 298 22.06 -3.21 7.10
CA PRO A 298 20.87 -3.42 6.28
C PRO A 298 19.68 -2.54 6.68
N PHE A 299 19.44 -2.35 7.99
CA PHE A 299 18.43 -1.41 8.48
C PHE A 299 18.70 0.02 8.02
N LEU A 300 19.98 0.41 8.05
CA LEU A 300 20.38 1.72 7.61
C LEU A 300 20.19 1.85 6.09
N ASP A 301 20.62 0.89 5.29
CA ASP A 301 20.47 0.96 3.84
C ASP A 301 18.98 0.98 3.41
N ASP A 302 18.17 0.09 4.00
CA ASP A 302 16.75 -0.01 3.70
C ASP A 302 15.99 1.27 4.06
N SER A 303 16.26 1.85 5.24
CA SER A 303 15.61 3.10 5.65
C SER A 303 16.02 4.27 4.75
N ALA A 304 17.26 4.33 4.29
CA ALA A 304 17.73 5.35 3.36
C ALA A 304 17.08 5.24 1.97
N SER A 305 16.98 4.01 1.45
CA SER A 305 16.30 3.71 0.18
C SER A 305 14.80 4.02 0.24
N ILE A 306 14.09 3.62 1.30
CA ILE A 306 12.66 3.94 1.47
C ILE A 306 12.41 5.45 1.48
N LEU A 307 13.22 6.21 2.21
CA LEU A 307 13.10 7.67 2.28
C LEU A 307 13.40 8.33 0.94
N SER A 308 14.42 7.86 0.22
CA SER A 308 14.79 8.36 -1.11
C SER A 308 13.69 8.08 -2.13
N ALA A 309 13.13 6.87 -2.14
CA ALA A 309 12.00 6.52 -2.99
C ALA A 309 10.76 7.36 -2.69
N ALA A 310 10.45 7.59 -1.42
CA ALA A 310 9.33 8.44 -1.03
C ALA A 310 9.51 9.88 -1.53
N GLY A 311 10.73 10.44 -1.43
CA GLY A 311 11.05 11.78 -1.93
C GLY A 311 10.92 11.87 -3.45
N TYR A 312 11.52 10.92 -4.17
CA TYR A 312 11.41 10.83 -5.63
C TYR A 312 9.96 10.73 -6.12
N LEU A 313 9.14 9.89 -5.47
CA LEU A 313 7.73 9.70 -5.82
C LEU A 313 6.88 10.94 -5.51
N GLU A 314 7.25 11.71 -4.48
CA GLU A 314 6.61 12.98 -4.15
C GLU A 314 6.88 14.06 -5.22
N GLU A 315 8.10 14.11 -5.76
CA GLU A 315 8.48 15.02 -6.85
C GLU A 315 7.74 14.69 -8.15
N CYS A 316 7.47 13.42 -8.41
CA CYS A 316 6.72 12.96 -9.58
C CYS A 316 5.21 13.24 -9.49
N ASP A 317 4.72 13.63 -8.30
CA ASP A 317 3.31 13.87 -7.97
C ASP A 317 2.33 12.76 -8.36
N ILE A 318 2.62 11.54 -7.90
CA ILE A 318 1.86 10.34 -8.28
C ILE A 318 0.94 9.87 -7.15
N GLY A 319 -0.38 10.01 -7.36
CA GLY A 319 -1.41 9.71 -6.36
C GLY A 319 -1.31 8.34 -5.70
N CYS A 320 -1.28 7.30 -6.53
CA CYS A 320 -1.23 5.92 -6.05
C CYS A 320 0.09 5.56 -5.35
N ALA A 321 1.16 6.32 -5.58
CA ALA A 321 2.44 6.08 -4.92
C ALA A 321 2.35 6.48 -3.44
N TYR A 322 1.67 7.60 -3.14
CA TYR A 322 1.47 8.03 -1.76
C TYR A 322 0.81 6.94 -0.91
N PHE A 323 -0.25 6.29 -1.41
CA PHE A 323 -0.95 5.22 -0.69
C PHE A 323 -0.05 4.03 -0.30
N GLN A 324 0.89 3.69 -1.17
CA GLN A 324 1.81 2.57 -0.94
C GLN A 324 3.01 2.96 -0.08
N MET A 325 3.35 4.25 -0.01
CA MET A 325 4.48 4.77 0.77
C MET A 325 4.12 5.14 2.22
N VAL A 326 2.84 5.31 2.57
CA VAL A 326 2.44 5.61 3.97
C VAL A 326 2.94 4.55 4.96
N PHE A 327 2.77 3.26 4.65
CA PHE A 327 3.23 2.19 5.55
C PHE A 327 4.78 2.11 5.63
N PRO A 328 5.54 2.09 4.53
CA PRO A 328 7.00 2.17 4.56
C PRO A 328 7.53 3.36 5.39
N LEU A 329 6.94 4.54 5.24
CA LEU A 329 7.32 5.72 6.04
C LEU A 329 7.01 5.52 7.53
N ARG A 330 5.85 4.95 7.87
CA ARG A 330 5.52 4.60 9.26
C ARG A 330 6.51 3.60 9.84
N LEU A 331 6.88 2.56 9.08
CA LEU A 331 7.85 1.55 9.48
C LEU A 331 9.21 2.20 9.80
N VAL A 332 9.72 3.06 8.90
CA VAL A 332 10.97 3.81 9.14
C VAL A 332 10.85 4.74 10.34
N ALA A 333 9.74 5.46 10.49
CA ALA A 333 9.50 6.37 11.61
C ALA A 333 9.55 5.67 12.97
N GLN A 334 9.09 4.41 13.05
CA GLN A 334 9.01 3.66 14.30
C GLN A 334 10.24 2.81 14.57
N HIS A 335 10.90 2.28 13.53
CA HIS A 335 11.88 1.20 13.68
C HIS A 335 13.28 1.50 13.11
N SER A 336 13.49 2.63 12.40
CA SER A 336 14.86 2.97 11.98
C SER A 336 15.76 3.17 13.21
N PRO A 337 16.97 2.58 13.27
CA PRO A 337 17.90 2.81 14.37
C PRO A 337 18.38 4.27 14.43
N CYS A 338 18.36 4.99 13.30
CA CYS A 338 18.78 6.38 13.19
C CYS A 338 17.66 7.36 13.55
N ALA A 339 17.84 8.15 14.61
CA ALA A 339 16.87 9.15 15.05
C ALA A 339 16.57 10.22 13.98
N THR A 340 17.57 10.63 13.21
CA THR A 340 17.41 11.58 12.10
C THR A 340 16.47 11.02 11.04
N ARG A 341 16.61 9.75 10.65
CA ARG A 341 15.74 9.12 9.64
C ARG A 341 14.33 8.92 10.16
N ARG A 342 14.16 8.56 11.44
CA ARG A 342 12.84 8.54 12.07
C ARG A 342 12.15 9.90 11.96
N ARG A 343 12.89 10.99 12.23
CA ARG A 343 12.38 12.36 12.12
C ARG A 343 12.01 12.73 10.68
N VAL A 344 12.87 12.44 9.70
CA VAL A 344 12.58 12.69 8.28
C VAL A 344 11.30 11.98 7.85
N ALA A 345 11.12 10.70 8.20
CA ALA A 345 9.90 9.96 7.89
C ALA A 345 8.63 10.62 8.48
N ILE A 346 8.70 11.06 9.75
CA ILE A 346 7.61 11.77 10.42
C ILE A 346 7.31 13.10 9.72
N ASP A 347 8.34 13.86 9.35
CA ASP A 347 8.17 15.16 8.70
C ASP A 347 7.59 15.03 7.28
N MET A 348 7.94 13.97 6.55
CA MET A 348 7.29 13.61 5.28
C MET A 348 5.81 13.30 5.48
N LEU A 349 5.46 12.45 6.46
CA LEU A 349 4.06 12.13 6.77
C LEU A 349 3.25 13.37 7.17
N LYS A 350 3.84 14.30 7.94
CA LYS A 350 3.20 15.58 8.29
C LYS A 350 2.94 16.45 7.07
N ARG A 351 3.94 16.60 6.19
CA ARG A 351 3.77 17.32 4.92
C ARG A 351 2.66 16.70 4.08
N TRP A 352 2.68 15.38 3.93
CA TRP A 352 1.67 14.67 3.14
C TRP A 352 0.27 14.76 3.76
N CYS A 353 0.17 14.84 5.09
CA CYS A 353 -1.07 15.11 5.79
C CYS A 353 -1.65 16.51 5.48
N GLY A 354 -0.79 17.52 5.37
CA GLY A 354 -1.22 18.91 5.13
C GLY A 354 -1.41 19.28 3.65
N GLU A 355 -0.58 18.73 2.77
CA GLU A 355 -0.37 19.29 1.42
C GLU A 355 -0.70 18.30 0.29
N LYS A 356 -0.75 17.00 0.58
CA LYS A 356 -0.90 15.95 -0.44
C LYS A 356 -2.26 15.27 -0.37
N PRO A 357 -2.76 14.72 -1.49
CA PRO A 357 -4.02 14.00 -1.57
C PRO A 357 -3.86 12.57 -1.00
N VAL A 358 -3.53 12.49 0.28
CA VAL A 358 -3.37 11.27 1.09
C VAL A 358 -3.59 11.59 2.59
N ARG A 359 -4.22 12.74 2.89
CA ARG A 359 -4.36 13.26 4.26
C ARG A 359 -4.97 12.26 5.22
N GLY A 360 -6.04 11.58 4.81
CA GLY A 360 -6.71 10.59 5.66
C GLY A 360 -5.78 9.47 6.12
N LEU A 361 -5.01 8.90 5.19
CA LEU A 361 -4.04 7.84 5.47
C LEU A 361 -2.80 8.33 6.24
N ALA A 362 -2.25 9.47 5.84
CA ALA A 362 -1.09 10.06 6.51
C ALA A 362 -1.42 10.42 7.96
N ASN A 363 -2.60 11.00 8.21
CA ASN A 363 -3.07 11.27 9.57
C ASN A 363 -3.22 9.99 10.39
N SER A 364 -3.82 8.95 9.83
CA SER A 364 -3.95 7.65 10.51
C SER A 364 -2.58 7.05 10.90
N ALA A 365 -1.58 7.15 10.03
CA ALA A 365 -0.22 6.72 10.34
C ALA A 365 0.43 7.56 11.45
N LEU A 366 0.29 8.89 11.41
CA LEU A 366 0.80 9.79 12.44
C LEU A 366 0.16 9.52 13.80
N GLU A 367 -1.16 9.34 13.85
CA GLU A 367 -1.87 8.97 15.08
C GLU A 367 -1.35 7.66 15.66
N ALA A 368 -1.13 6.64 14.82
CA ALA A 368 -0.58 5.37 15.25
C ALA A 368 0.85 5.52 15.83
N ILE A 369 1.69 6.35 15.21
CA ILE A 369 3.03 6.68 15.71
C ILE A 369 2.94 7.36 17.08
N TYR A 370 2.10 8.40 17.22
CA TYR A 370 1.99 9.17 18.46
C TYR A 370 1.33 8.39 19.60
N ARG A 371 0.44 7.45 19.30
CA ARG A 371 -0.15 6.54 20.28
C ARG A 371 0.76 5.36 20.65
N GLY A 372 1.97 5.28 20.09
CA GLY A 372 2.90 4.17 20.36
C GLY A 372 2.43 2.82 19.81
N GLN A 373 1.53 2.81 18.83
CA GLN A 373 1.08 1.58 18.16
C GLN A 373 2.18 1.07 17.23
N CYS A 374 3.10 0.30 17.79
CA CYS A 374 4.25 -0.24 17.05
C CYS A 374 3.80 -1.24 15.98
N VAL A 375 4.36 -1.11 14.77
CA VAL A 375 4.14 -2.10 13.71
C VAL A 375 4.75 -3.43 14.13
N ILE A 376 5.97 -3.40 14.66
CA ILE A 376 6.69 -4.58 15.15
C ILE A 376 6.67 -4.57 16.69
N PRO A 377 6.30 -5.66 17.37
CA PRO A 377 6.20 -5.69 18.83
C PRO A 377 7.55 -5.39 19.48
N GLN A 378 7.58 -4.48 20.47
CA GLN A 378 8.80 -4.15 21.23
C GLN A 378 9.06 -5.11 22.41
N ARG A 379 8.22 -6.13 22.61
CA ARG A 379 8.46 -7.16 23.63
C ARG A 379 9.65 -8.01 23.18
N LEU A 380 10.85 -7.67 23.67
CA LEU A 380 12.09 -8.47 23.83
C LEU A 380 13.37 -7.63 23.64
N ILE A 381 13.38 -6.39 24.12
CA ILE A 381 14.63 -5.69 24.47
C ILE A 381 14.55 -5.33 25.95
N LEU A 382 14.75 -6.34 26.81
CA LEU A 382 15.17 -6.19 28.19
C LEU A 382 16.30 -7.17 28.45
#